data_AF-A0A9D8DDR5-F1
#
_entry.id   AF-A0A9D8DDR5-F1
#
_cell.length_a   1.000
_cell.length_b   1.000
_cell.length_c   1.000
_cell.angle_alpha   90.00
_cell.angle_beta   90.00
_cell.angle_gamma   90.00
#
_symmetry.space_group_name_H-M   'P 1'
#
loop_
_entity.id
_entity.type
_entity.pdbx_description
1 polymer ?
#
loop_
_entity_poly.entity_id
_entity_poly.type
_entity_poly.pdbx_seq_one_letter_code
_entity_poly.pdbx_strand_id
1 'polypeptide(L)'
;MVTEKIAPAATRRRPRTRMGRNERMAERLDRIALQAERDAAAAVMAHDDVTARDMLERAQAARKAASLLRAGPSGVRELLAS
;
A
#
# COMPACT_ATOMS: atom_id res chain seq x y z
N MET A 1 40.34 25.46 -33.99
CA MET A 1 39.02 24.81 -33.91
C MET A 1 39.06 23.84 -32.74
N VAL A 2 38.50 24.23 -31.59
CA VAL A 2 38.55 23.44 -30.36
C VAL A 2 37.21 22.72 -30.21
N THR A 3 37.22 21.40 -30.34
CA THR A 3 36.04 20.54 -30.14
C THR A 3 35.89 20.25 -28.65
N GLU A 4 35.06 21.02 -27.95
CA GLU A 4 34.64 20.68 -26.59
C GLU A 4 33.70 19.47 -26.63
N LYS A 5 34.20 18.33 -26.14
CA LYS A 5 33.38 17.16 -25.83
C LYS A 5 32.54 17.48 -24.59
N ILE A 6 31.24 17.71 -24.79
CA ILE A 6 30.26 17.83 -23.72
C ILE A 6 30.15 16.45 -23.04
N ALA A 7 30.67 16.32 -21.81
CA ALA A 7 30.51 15.11 -21.01
C ALA A 7 29.02 14.93 -20.62
N PRO A 8 28.48 13.70 -20.65
CA PRO A 8 27.09 13.47 -20.29
C PRO A 8 26.86 13.82 -18.81
N ALA A 9 25.91 14.70 -18.56
CA ALA A 9 25.52 15.12 -17.23
C ALA A 9 25.15 13.90 -16.37
N ALA A 10 25.94 13.64 -15.33
CA ALA A 10 25.66 12.59 -14.36
C ALA A 10 24.26 12.81 -13.78
N THR A 11 23.36 11.85 -14.01
CA THR A 11 21.98 11.88 -13.52
C THR A 11 22.03 11.83 -12.00
N ARG A 12 21.99 13.00 -11.35
CA ARG A 12 21.92 13.12 -9.89
C ARG A 12 20.68 12.37 -9.41
N ARG A 13 20.87 11.13 -8.91
CA ARG A 13 19.82 10.35 -8.23
C ARG A 13 19.30 11.20 -7.08
N ARG A 14 18.09 11.75 -7.21
CA ARG A 14 17.43 12.45 -6.10
C ARG A 14 17.33 11.50 -4.89
N PRO A 15 17.69 11.94 -3.69
CA PRO A 15 17.54 11.13 -2.49
C PRO A 15 16.08 10.68 -2.33
N ARG A 16 15.83 9.37 -2.15
CA ARG A 16 14.50 8.77 -1.99
C ARG A 16 13.94 9.00 -0.57
N THR A 17 14.17 10.17 0.03
CA THR A 17 13.89 10.44 1.46
C THR A 17 12.43 10.79 1.77
N ARG A 18 11.54 10.80 0.77
CA ARG A 18 10.11 10.92 0.99
C ARG A 18 9.42 9.68 0.45
N MET A 19 8.79 8.93 1.36
CA MET A 19 7.85 7.87 1.04
C MET A 19 6.95 8.27 -0.13
N GLY A 20 6.80 7.40 -1.12
CA GLY A 20 5.97 7.66 -2.28
C GLY A 20 4.49 7.88 -1.90
N ARG A 21 3.70 8.49 -2.80
CA ARG A 21 2.25 8.68 -2.60
C ARG A 21 1.55 7.34 -2.32
N ASN A 22 1.94 6.29 -3.05
CA ASN A 22 1.39 4.95 -2.90
C ASN A 22 1.74 4.35 -1.54
N GLU A 23 2.98 4.48 -1.09
CA GLU A 23 3.39 3.98 0.23
C GLU A 23 2.61 4.65 1.37
N ARG A 24 2.45 5.97 1.32
CA ARG A 24 1.63 6.71 2.31
C ARG A 24 0.15 6.33 2.27
N MET A 25 -0.34 5.84 1.14
CA MET A 25 -1.72 5.37 1.02
C MET A 25 -1.84 3.93 1.51
N ALA A 26 -0.86 3.07 1.20
CA ALA A 26 -0.77 1.70 1.72
C ALA A 26 -0.73 1.70 3.25
N GLU A 27 0.07 2.57 3.88
CA GLU A 27 0.09 2.71 5.34
C GLU A 27 -1.24 3.20 5.94
N ARG A 28 -2.01 4.01 5.20
CA ARG A 28 -3.34 4.42 5.66
C ARG A 28 -4.30 3.24 5.61
N LEU A 29 -4.25 2.46 4.54
CA LEU A 29 -5.06 1.25 4.39
C LEU A 29 -4.71 0.21 5.46
N ASP A 30 -3.44 0.04 5.80
CA ASP A 30 -3.04 -0.85 6.91
C ASP A 30 -3.61 -0.38 8.24
N ARG A 31 -3.62 0.94 8.51
CA ARG A 31 -4.27 1.48 9.72
C ARG A 31 -5.78 1.24 9.73
N ILE A 32 -6.45 1.37 8.59
CA ILE A 32 -7.87 1.05 8.45
C ILE A 32 -8.11 -0.44 8.70
N ALA A 33 -7.25 -1.32 8.17
CA ALA A 33 -7.37 -2.75 8.38
C ALA A 33 -7.22 -3.13 9.86
N LEU A 34 -6.22 -2.56 10.54
CA LEU A 34 -6.03 -2.77 11.98
C LEU A 34 -7.22 -2.27 12.80
N GLN A 35 -7.81 -1.14 12.44
CA GLN A 35 -9.00 -0.65 13.13
C GLN A 35 -10.20 -1.58 12.89
N ALA A 36 -10.44 -1.99 11.64
CA ALA A 36 -11.52 -2.92 11.32
C ALA A 36 -11.35 -4.29 12.02
N GLU A 37 -10.12 -4.79 12.19
CA GLU A 37 -9.87 -6.01 12.97
C GLU A 37 -10.22 -5.84 14.46
N ARG A 38 -9.96 -4.66 15.03
CA ARG A 38 -10.36 -4.36 16.42
C ARG A 38 -11.88 -4.25 16.54
N ASP A 39 -12.53 -3.60 15.58
CA ASP A 39 -13.98 -3.45 15.53
C ASP A 39 -14.66 -4.82 15.36
N ALA A 40 -14.08 -5.71 14.53
CA ALA A 40 -14.53 -7.09 14.39
C ALA A 40 -14.42 -7.86 15.72
N ALA A 41 -13.29 -7.74 16.43
CA ALA A 41 -13.11 -8.39 17.74
C ALA A 41 -14.14 -7.88 18.76
N ALA A 42 -14.43 -6.57 18.76
CA ALA A 42 -15.46 -5.99 19.61
C ALA A 42 -16.87 -6.54 19.28
N ALA A 43 -17.19 -6.70 17.99
CA ALA A 43 -18.46 -7.29 17.54
C ALA A 43 -18.58 -8.77 17.94
N VAL A 44 -17.49 -9.55 17.83
CA VAL A 44 -17.46 -10.95 18.31
C VAL A 44 -17.74 -11.03 19.81
N MET A 45 -17.12 -10.15 20.61
CA MET A 45 -17.37 -10.09 22.06
C MET A 45 -18.82 -9.69 22.39
N ALA A 46 -19.48 -8.96 21.50
CA ALA A 46 -20.89 -8.59 21.61
C ALA A 46 -21.85 -9.63 21.02
N HIS A 47 -21.35 -10.77 20.52
CA HIS A 47 -22.12 -11.79 19.80
C HIS A 47 -22.86 -11.26 18.56
N ASP A 48 -22.29 -10.24 17.90
CA ASP A 48 -22.76 -9.74 16.60
C ASP A 48 -21.89 -10.29 15.47
N ASP A 49 -22.23 -11.50 15.04
CA ASP A 49 -21.48 -12.25 14.02
C ASP A 49 -21.54 -11.59 12.64
N VAL A 50 -22.63 -10.87 12.32
CA VAL A 50 -22.81 -10.20 11.02
C VAL A 50 -21.85 -9.02 10.93
N THR A 51 -21.86 -8.13 11.93
CA THR A 51 -20.94 -6.99 11.96
C THR A 51 -19.49 -7.45 12.04
N ALA A 52 -19.19 -8.50 12.81
CA ALA A 52 -17.85 -9.07 12.90
C ALA A 52 -17.34 -9.53 11.52
N ARG A 53 -18.17 -10.24 10.75
CA ARG A 53 -17.83 -10.69 9.40
C ARG A 53 -17.57 -9.52 8.46
N ASP A 54 -18.45 -8.52 8.43
CA ASP A 54 -18.31 -7.36 7.56
C ASP A 54 -17.01 -6.59 7.85
N MET A 55 -16.65 -6.44 9.12
CA MET A 55 -15.41 -5.77 9.52
C MET A 55 -14.17 -6.57 9.15
N LEU A 56 -14.20 -7.91 9.23
CA LEU A 56 -13.11 -8.76 8.75
C LEU A 56 -12.95 -8.67 7.23
N GLU A 57 -14.04 -8.73 6.46
CA GLU A 57 -14.00 -8.57 5.01
C GLU A 57 -13.41 -7.20 4.62
N ARG A 58 -13.81 -6.14 5.33
CA ARG A 58 -13.24 -4.80 5.16
C ARG A 58 -11.74 -4.75 5.44
N ALA A 59 -11.28 -5.41 6.51
CA ALA A 59 -9.86 -5.48 6.85
C ALA A 59 -9.06 -6.18 5.76
N GLN A 60 -9.55 -7.32 5.25
CA GLN A 60 -8.92 -8.07 4.17
C GLN A 60 -8.84 -7.25 2.88
N ALA A 61 -9.93 -6.57 2.50
CA ALA A 61 -9.96 -5.70 1.33
C ALA A 61 -8.95 -4.57 1.44
N ALA A 62 -8.83 -3.94 2.60
CA ALA A 62 -7.85 -2.89 2.85
C ALA A 62 -6.40 -3.40 2.74
N ARG A 63 -6.10 -4.58 3.31
CA ARG A 63 -4.77 -5.22 3.19
C ARG A 63 -4.41 -5.58 1.74
N LYS A 64 -5.37 -6.10 0.97
CA LYS A 64 -5.17 -6.40 -0.46
C LYS A 64 -4.89 -5.13 -1.25
N ALA A 65 -5.68 -4.07 -1.01
CA ALA A 65 -5.45 -2.77 -1.65
C ALA A 65 -4.10 -2.15 -1.28
N ALA A 66 -3.67 -2.23 -0.01
CA ALA A 66 -2.35 -1.78 0.43
C ALA A 66 -1.23 -2.53 -0.31
N SER A 67 -1.35 -3.84 -0.43
CA SER A 67 -0.39 -4.70 -1.13
C SER A 67 -0.29 -4.34 -2.62
N LEU A 68 -1.41 -4.10 -3.28
CA LEU A 68 -1.44 -3.66 -4.69
C LEU A 68 -0.74 -2.31 -4.88
N LEU A 69 -0.95 -1.36 -3.97
CA LEU A 69 -0.30 -0.04 -4.04
C LEU A 69 1.22 -0.12 -3.88
N ARG A 70 1.71 -1.03 -3.02
CA ARG A 70 3.15 -1.29 -2.82
C ARG A 70 3.79 -1.99 -4.00
N ALA A 71 3.11 -2.99 -4.57
CA ALA A 71 3.58 -3.72 -5.73
C ALA A 71 3.73 -2.83 -6.96
N GLY A 72 2.90 -1.78 -7.07
CA GLY A 72 2.92 -0.87 -8.20
C GLY A 72 2.52 -1.54 -9.52
N PRO A 73 2.57 -0.82 -10.65
CA PRO A 73 2.01 -1.28 -11.92
C PRO A 73 2.61 -2.59 -12.44
N SER A 74 3.88 -2.83 -12.14
CA SER A 74 4.62 -4.02 -12.57
C SER A 74 4.32 -5.27 -11.74
N GLY A 75 3.99 -5.13 -10.44
CA GLY A 75 3.73 -6.26 -9.54
C GLY A 75 2.25 -6.58 -9.32
N VAL A 76 1.34 -5.71 -9.77
CA VAL A 76 -0.12 -5.89 -9.60
C VAL A 76 -0.64 -7.15 -10.31
N ARG A 77 -0.08 -7.51 -11.47
CA ARG A 77 -0.55 -8.68 -12.24
C ARG A 77 -0.40 -9.99 -11.46
N GLU A 78 0.69 -10.15 -10.71
CA GLU A 78 0.94 -11.34 -9.90
C GLU A 78 -0.02 -11.42 -8.70
N LEU A 79 -0.29 -10.29 -8.05
CA LEU A 79 -1.22 -10.19 -6.91
C LEU A 79 -2.71 -10.34 -7.28
N LEU A 80 -3.08 -10.12 -8.54
CA LEU A 80 -4.45 -10.33 -9.03
C LEU A 80 -4.70 -11.77 -9.49
N ALA A 81 -3.64 -12.49 -9.87
CA ALA A 81 -3.71 -13.88 -10.30
C ALA A 81 -3.72 -14.88 -9.12
N SER A 82 -3.44 -14.40 -7.91
CA SER A 82 -3.49 -15.12 -6.63
C SER A 82 -4.79 -14.85 -5.86
#